data_AF-A0A402C3T3-F1
#
_entry.id   AF-A0A402C3T3-F1
#
_cell.length_a   1.000
_cell.length_b   1.000
_cell.length_c   1.000
_cell.angle_alpha   90.00
_cell.angle_beta   90.00
_cell.angle_gamma   90.00
#
_symmetry.space_group_name_H-M   'P 1'
#
loop_
_entity.id
_entity.type
_entity.pdbx_description
1 polymer ?
#
loop_
_entity_poly.entity_id
_entity_poly.type
_entity_poly.pdbx_seq_one_letter_code
_entity_poly.pdbx_strand_id
1 'polypeptide(L)'
;MLTCNSSDDHKDWVDLVLNTTGIREIYGAQRPSLSGADLHEIRLDRHATSALIRCDLADYPANPPRKYSQRGCNTVQIVLALSEISSLSITGWASTMSVDLAIEPGPDGFTLTCRAVPQLDITARWITLTKISAHRNALRGTG
;
A
#
# COMPACT_ATOMS: atom_id res chain seq x y z
N MET A 1 -4.09 -0.48 40.99
CA MET A 1 -3.81 0.06 39.65
C MET A 1 -3.55 -1.12 38.74
N LEU A 2 -4.49 -1.44 37.85
CA LEU A 2 -4.29 -2.47 36.83
C LEU A 2 -3.67 -1.77 35.63
N THR A 3 -2.43 -2.09 35.31
CA THR A 3 -1.82 -1.73 34.03
C THR A 3 -2.43 -2.62 32.96
N CYS A 4 -3.27 -2.03 32.11
CA CYS A 4 -3.69 -2.66 30.88
C CYS A 4 -2.44 -2.79 30.00
N ASN A 5 -1.86 -3.99 29.91
CA ASN A 5 -0.97 -4.29 28.80
C ASN A 5 -1.86 -4.33 27.54
N SER A 6 -1.97 -3.20 26.85
CA SER A 6 -2.33 -3.20 25.44
C SER A 6 -1.21 -3.94 24.73
N SER A 7 -1.41 -5.25 24.53
CA SER A 7 -0.73 -5.97 23.47
C SER A 7 -1.15 -5.31 22.16
N ASP A 8 -0.41 -4.29 21.74
CA ASP A 8 -0.36 -3.83 20.35
C ASP A 8 0.15 -5.02 19.53
N ASP A 9 -0.77 -5.91 19.20
CA ASP A 9 -0.62 -6.90 18.15
C ASP A 9 -0.47 -6.06 16.88
N HIS A 10 0.78 -5.73 16.53
CA HIS A 10 1.10 -4.95 15.34
C HIS A 10 0.76 -5.81 14.12
N LYS A 11 -0.53 -5.78 13.75
CA LYS A 11 -1.02 -6.49 12.59
C LYS A 11 -0.35 -5.91 11.37
N ASP A 12 0.34 -6.78 10.63
CA ASP A 12 0.87 -6.48 9.33
C ASP A 12 -0.27 -5.93 8.44
N TRP A 13 0.01 -4.89 7.66
CA TRP A 13 -0.98 -4.30 6.75
C TRP A 13 -1.59 -5.34 5.81
N VAL A 14 -0.85 -6.40 5.47
CA VAL A 14 -1.31 -7.53 4.65
C VAL A 14 -2.47 -8.30 5.31
N ASP A 15 -2.59 -8.24 6.63
CA ASP A 15 -3.70 -8.82 7.41
C ASP A 15 -4.90 -7.86 7.55
N LEU A 16 -4.69 -6.55 7.32
CA LEU A 16 -5.74 -5.52 7.37
C LEU A 16 -6.43 -5.31 6.01
N VAL A 17 -5.77 -5.73 4.92
CA VAL A 17 -6.24 -5.55 3.55
C VAL A 17 -6.84 -6.84 2.98
N LEU A 18 -7.96 -6.71 2.29
CA LEU A 18 -8.64 -7.82 1.61
C LEU A 18 -7.88 -8.24 0.34
N ASN A 19 -8.02 -9.52 -0.04
CA ASN A 19 -7.46 -10.12 -1.27
C ASN A 19 -5.92 -10.09 -1.37
N THR A 20 -5.22 -10.24 -0.25
CA THR A 20 -3.74 -10.18 -0.21
C THR A 20 -3.03 -11.49 -0.57
N THR A 21 -3.73 -12.55 -0.99
CA THR A 21 -3.13 -13.85 -1.35
C THR A 21 -1.95 -13.70 -2.32
N GLY A 22 -2.06 -12.83 -3.33
CA GLY A 22 -0.97 -12.59 -4.29
C GLY A 22 0.28 -11.98 -3.65
N ILE A 23 0.15 -11.10 -2.65
CA ILE A 23 1.31 -10.62 -1.87
C ILE A 23 1.93 -11.80 -1.14
N ARG A 24 1.11 -12.68 -0.54
CA ARG A 24 1.61 -13.82 0.24
C ARG A 24 2.39 -14.82 -0.60
N GLU A 25 1.91 -15.11 -1.80
CA GLU A 25 2.57 -16.00 -2.75
C GLU A 25 3.88 -15.42 -3.29
N ILE A 26 3.93 -14.11 -3.55
CA ILE A 26 5.11 -13.44 -4.12
C ILE A 26 6.23 -13.25 -3.09
N TYR A 27 5.86 -12.89 -1.85
CA TYR A 27 6.82 -12.47 -0.82
C TYR A 27 7.08 -13.55 0.25
N GLY A 28 6.26 -14.61 0.32
CA GLY A 28 6.43 -15.69 1.29
C GLY A 28 6.36 -15.19 2.73
N ALA A 29 7.40 -15.43 3.53
CA ALA A 29 7.48 -14.96 4.91
C ALA A 29 7.93 -13.49 5.05
N GLN A 30 8.62 -12.94 4.05
CA GLN A 30 9.17 -11.58 4.10
C GLN A 30 8.21 -10.60 3.44
N ARG A 31 7.20 -10.18 4.19
CA ARG A 31 6.15 -9.27 3.73
C ARG A 31 6.76 -7.91 3.34
N PRO A 32 6.32 -7.29 2.24
CA PRO A 32 6.86 -6.00 1.82
C PRO A 32 6.36 -4.89 2.74
N SER A 33 7.22 -3.92 3.00
CA SER A 33 6.83 -2.69 3.67
C SER A 33 6.03 -1.78 2.74
N LEU A 34 5.12 -1.00 3.34
CA LEU A 34 4.50 0.16 2.69
C LEU A 34 5.34 1.44 2.87
N SER A 35 6.42 1.39 3.64
CA SER A 35 7.42 2.45 3.75
C SER A 35 8.29 2.54 2.49
N GLY A 36 8.67 3.76 2.11
CA GLY A 36 9.46 4.05 0.92
C GLY A 36 8.77 3.71 -0.40
N ALA A 37 7.45 3.53 -0.40
CA ALA A 37 6.67 3.28 -1.61
C ALA A 37 6.74 4.50 -2.54
N ASP A 38 6.71 4.27 -3.85
CA ASP A 38 6.64 5.36 -4.84
C ASP A 38 5.19 5.51 -5.31
N LEU A 39 4.52 6.58 -4.87
CA LEU A 39 3.11 6.84 -5.15
C LEU A 39 2.94 7.43 -6.55
N HIS A 40 2.16 6.75 -7.39
CA HIS A 40 1.98 7.14 -8.80
C HIS A 40 0.62 7.78 -9.05
N GLU A 41 -0.41 7.39 -8.32
CA GLU A 41 -1.78 7.79 -8.61
C GLU A 41 -2.65 7.73 -7.37
N ILE A 42 -3.44 8.80 -7.18
CA ILE A 42 -4.65 8.79 -6.35
C ILE A 42 -5.81 9.10 -7.30
N ARG A 43 -6.70 8.13 -7.49
CA ARG A 43 -7.89 8.29 -8.34
C ARG A 43 -9.14 8.27 -7.48
N LEU A 44 -9.91 9.36 -7.50
CA LEU A 44 -11.16 9.48 -6.75
C LEU A 44 -12.35 9.15 -7.67
N ASP A 45 -13.24 8.29 -7.20
CA ASP A 45 -14.49 7.96 -7.87
C ASP A 45 -15.68 8.40 -7.01
N ARG A 46 -16.38 9.44 -7.49
CA ARG A 46 -17.56 10.03 -6.84
C ARG A 46 -18.79 9.12 -6.84
N HIS A 47 -18.90 8.19 -7.79
CA HIS A 47 -20.10 7.36 -7.94
C HIS A 47 -20.07 6.15 -7.01
N ALA A 48 -18.87 5.62 -6.76
CA ALA A 48 -18.65 4.51 -5.84
C ALA A 48 -18.20 4.95 -4.43
N THR A 49 -18.06 6.26 -4.17
CA THR A 49 -17.47 6.83 -2.94
C THR A 49 -16.17 6.09 -2.58
N SER A 50 -15.26 6.04 -3.55
CA SER A 50 -14.07 5.20 -3.47
C SER A 50 -12.83 5.89 -4.01
N ALA A 51 -11.66 5.38 -3.64
CA ALA A 51 -10.38 5.82 -4.15
C ALA A 51 -9.52 4.62 -4.56
N LEU A 52 -8.72 4.80 -5.61
CA LEU A 52 -7.65 3.88 -5.96
C LEU A 52 -6.31 4.55 -5.66
N ILE A 53 -5.45 3.83 -4.94
CA ILE A 53 -4.06 4.21 -4.67
C ILE A 53 -3.17 3.24 -5.44
N ARG A 54 -2.41 3.75 -6.39
CA ARG A 54 -1.42 2.96 -7.13
C ARG A 54 -0.02 3.40 -6.76
N CYS A 55 0.78 2.45 -6.29
CA CYS A 55 2.16 2.70 -5.89
C CYS A 55 3.05 1.50 -6.18
N ASP A 56 4.34 1.79 -6.31
CA ASP A 56 5.39 0.80 -6.38
C ASP A 56 5.94 0.53 -4.98
N LEU A 57 6.03 -0.74 -4.60
CA LEU A 57 6.63 -1.15 -3.33
C LEU A 57 8.14 -0.92 -3.37
N ALA A 58 8.73 -0.50 -2.25
CA ALA A 58 10.20 -0.36 -2.12
C ALA A 58 10.89 -1.71 -2.27
N ASP A 59 10.35 -2.71 -1.57
CA ASP A 59 10.90 -4.06 -1.54
C ASP A 59 10.60 -4.81 -2.85
N TYR A 60 11.60 -5.53 -3.35
CA TYR A 60 11.42 -6.53 -4.39
C TYR A 60 11.59 -7.91 -3.75
N PRO A 61 10.74 -8.92 -4.08
CA PRO A 61 10.80 -10.22 -3.44
C PRO A 61 12.17 -10.87 -3.65
N ALA A 62 12.73 -11.48 -2.60
CA ALA A 62 14.00 -12.21 -2.69
C ALA A 62 13.93 -13.39 -3.66
N ASN A 63 12.75 -14.03 -3.77
CA ASN A 63 12.47 -15.12 -4.68
C ASN A 63 11.30 -14.74 -5.60
N PRO A 64 11.52 -13.87 -6.60
CA PRO A 64 10.45 -13.41 -7.48
C PRO A 64 9.86 -14.57 -8.30
N PRO A 65 8.55 -14.53 -8.63
CA PRO A 65 7.96 -15.45 -9.60
C PRO A 65 8.76 -15.50 -10.91
N ARG A 66 8.92 -16.68 -11.51
CA ARG A 66 9.70 -16.91 -12.74
C ARG A 66 9.40 -15.90 -13.85
N LYS A 67 8.12 -15.56 -14.04
CA LYS A 67 7.65 -14.58 -15.03
C LYS A 67 8.21 -13.16 -14.82
N TYR A 68 8.48 -12.75 -13.58
CA TYR A 68 9.04 -11.43 -13.26
C TYR A 68 10.54 -11.41 -13.59
N SER A 69 11.27 -12.43 -13.17
CA SER A 69 12.71 -12.58 -13.47
C SER A 69 12.97 -12.65 -14.96
N GLN A 70 12.21 -13.46 -15.71
CA GLN A 70 12.34 -13.60 -17.16
C GLN A 70 12.08 -12.29 -17.92
N ARG A 71 11.27 -11.39 -17.35
CA ARG A 71 10.95 -10.08 -17.92
C ARG A 71 11.90 -8.97 -17.42
N GLY A 72 12.90 -9.30 -16.62
CA GLY A 72 13.81 -8.33 -16.01
C GLY A 72 13.09 -7.30 -15.12
N CYS A 73 11.98 -7.69 -14.50
CA CYS A 73 11.29 -6.83 -13.55
C CYS A 73 12.14 -6.68 -12.28
N ASN A 74 12.10 -5.49 -11.70
CA ASN A 74 12.83 -5.14 -10.48
C ASN A 74 11.95 -4.36 -9.48
N THR A 75 10.67 -4.19 -9.80
CA THR A 75 9.71 -3.40 -9.00
C THR A 75 8.35 -4.07 -9.03
N VAL A 76 7.73 -4.23 -7.86
CA VAL A 76 6.34 -4.69 -7.72
C VAL A 76 5.44 -3.47 -7.55
N GLN A 77 4.35 -3.42 -8.30
CA GLN A 77 3.33 -2.38 -8.22
C GLN A 77 2.03 -2.97 -7.68
N ILE A 78 1.39 -2.24 -6.76
CA ILE A 78 0.09 -2.59 -6.21
C ILE A 78 -0.94 -1.50 -6.51
N VAL A 79 -2.21 -1.90 -6.50
CA VAL A 79 -3.36 -0.99 -6.48
C VAL A 79 -4.26 -1.36 -5.31
N LEU A 80 -4.41 -0.43 -4.37
CA LEU A 80 -5.35 -0.54 -3.26
C LEU A 80 -6.63 0.22 -3.62
N ALA A 81 -7.78 -0.41 -3.43
CA ALA A 81 -9.08 0.24 -3.49
C ALA A 81 -9.57 0.49 -2.07
N LEU A 82 -9.98 1.72 -1.80
CA LEU A 82 -10.62 2.16 -0.56
C LEU A 82 -12.09 2.40 -0.87
N SER A 83 -12.99 1.66 -0.24
CA SER A 83 -14.43 1.67 -0.55
C SER A 83 -15.24 2.19 0.63
N GLU A 84 -16.35 2.87 0.33
CA GLU A 84 -17.19 3.54 1.32
C GLU A 84 -16.37 4.54 2.15
N ILE A 85 -15.73 5.49 1.46
CA ILE A 85 -14.92 6.54 2.09
C ILE A 85 -15.81 7.45 2.94
N SER A 86 -15.44 7.63 4.20
CA SER A 86 -16.11 8.56 5.14
C SER A 86 -15.34 9.86 5.35
N SER A 87 -14.02 9.85 5.12
CA SER A 87 -13.15 11.02 5.24
C SER A 87 -12.00 10.95 4.25
N LEU A 88 -11.66 12.09 3.66
CA LEU A 88 -10.56 12.25 2.72
C LEU A 88 -9.91 13.63 2.90
N SER A 89 -8.59 13.64 3.10
CA SER A 89 -7.74 14.83 3.04
C SER A 89 -6.52 14.56 2.16
N ILE A 90 -6.23 15.48 1.25
CA ILE A 90 -5.03 15.46 0.42
C ILE A 90 -4.43 16.87 0.44
N THR A 91 -3.18 17.00 0.89
CA THR A 91 -2.45 18.28 0.91
C THR A 91 -1.08 18.13 0.27
N GLY A 92 -0.76 19.04 -0.65
CA GLY A 92 0.48 19.01 -1.41
C GLY A 92 0.46 17.99 -2.55
N TRP A 93 1.30 18.21 -3.55
CA TRP A 93 1.48 17.32 -4.70
C TRP A 93 2.89 17.50 -5.27
N ALA A 94 3.46 16.45 -5.83
CA ALA A 94 4.81 16.44 -6.41
C ALA A 94 4.89 15.45 -7.58
N SER A 95 5.87 15.62 -8.46
CA SER A 95 6.13 14.68 -9.56
C SER A 95 6.90 13.44 -9.12
N THR A 96 7.45 13.43 -7.91
CA THR A 96 8.17 12.31 -7.30
C THR A 96 7.70 12.18 -5.87
N MET A 97 7.15 11.02 -5.51
CA MET A 97 6.44 10.81 -4.25
C MET A 97 6.93 9.51 -3.60
N SER A 98 8.16 9.53 -3.09
CA SER A 98 8.59 8.49 -2.15
C SER A 98 7.92 8.76 -0.80
N VAL A 99 7.06 7.84 -0.38
CA VAL A 99 6.14 8.01 0.73
C VAL A 99 6.17 6.82 1.66
N ASP A 100 5.93 7.08 2.93
CA ASP A 100 5.61 6.06 3.91
C ASP A 100 4.10 6.00 4.08
N LEU A 101 3.50 4.89 3.63
CA LEU A 101 2.08 4.62 3.83
C LEU A 101 1.90 3.74 5.06
N ALA A 102 0.89 4.06 5.87
CA ALA A 102 0.45 3.22 6.98
C ALA A 102 -1.05 2.94 6.86
N ILE A 103 -1.46 1.75 7.31
CA ILE A 103 -2.87 1.34 7.39
C ILE A 103 -3.14 0.96 8.84
N GLU A 104 -4.10 1.63 9.44
CA GLU A 104 -4.48 1.40 10.84
C GLU A 104 -5.98 1.13 10.94
N PRO A 105 -6.41 0.18 11.79
CA PRO A 105 -7.83 -0.01 12.08
C PRO A 105 -8.37 1.18 12.88
N GLY A 106 -9.60 1.60 12.59
CA GLY A 106 -10.35 2.62 13.32
C GLY A 106 -11.74 2.13 13.71
N PRO A 107 -12.56 2.97 14.38
CA PRO A 107 -13.88 2.59 14.87
C PRO A 107 -14.82 2.03 13.80
N ASP A 108 -14.79 2.62 12.60
CA ASP A 108 -15.75 2.32 11.52
C ASP A 108 -15.11 1.69 10.28
N GLY A 109 -13.84 1.31 10.34
CA GLY A 109 -13.10 0.77 9.19
C GLY A 109 -11.60 0.91 9.35
N PHE A 110 -10.94 1.43 8.32
CA PHE A 110 -9.49 1.57 8.24
C PHE A 110 -9.11 2.97 7.78
N THR A 111 -7.98 3.46 8.27
CA THR A 111 -7.39 4.71 7.82
C THR A 111 -6.06 4.43 7.14
N LEU A 112 -5.94 4.85 5.87
CA LEU A 112 -4.68 4.91 5.15
C LEU A 112 -4.08 6.30 5.32
N THR A 113 -2.83 6.37 5.77
CA THR A 113 -2.15 7.64 6.04
C THR A 113 -0.84 7.75 5.26
N CYS A 114 -0.50 8.97 4.88
CA CYS A 114 0.82 9.39 4.40
C CYS A 114 1.15 10.72 5.07
N ARG A 115 2.35 10.83 5.67
CA ARG A 115 2.81 12.06 6.34
C ARG A 115 3.85 12.84 5.53
N ALA A 116 4.31 12.29 4.40
CA ALA A 116 5.16 12.95 3.42
C ALA A 116 4.33 13.78 2.42
N VAL A 117 4.91 14.23 1.30
CA VAL A 117 4.15 14.86 0.20
C VAL A 117 3.74 13.79 -0.81
N PRO A 118 2.43 13.57 -1.08
CA PRO A 118 1.28 14.29 -0.55
C PRO A 118 0.96 13.84 0.88
N GLN A 119 0.54 14.78 1.71
CA GLN A 119 -0.05 14.44 3.00
C GLN A 119 -1.44 13.89 2.72
N LEU A 120 -1.67 12.65 3.13
CA LEU A 120 -2.86 11.89 2.78
C LEU A 120 -3.47 11.29 4.05
N ASP A 121 -4.77 11.45 4.19
CA ASP A 121 -5.59 10.71 5.13
C ASP A 121 -6.85 10.26 4.41
N ILE A 122 -7.08 8.94 4.35
CA ILE A 122 -8.31 8.38 3.82
C ILE A 122 -8.87 7.37 4.82
N THR A 123 -10.08 7.63 5.31
CA THR A 123 -10.83 6.65 6.12
C THR A 123 -11.89 5.99 5.26
N ALA A 124 -11.90 4.67 5.25
CA ALA A 124 -12.79 3.85 4.43
C ALA A 124 -13.25 2.61 5.19
N ARG A 125 -14.41 2.06 4.82
CA ARG A 125 -14.91 0.82 5.43
C ARG A 125 -14.02 -0.37 5.12
N TRP A 126 -13.52 -0.45 3.89
CA TRP A 126 -12.72 -1.55 3.40
C TRP A 126 -11.52 -1.06 2.60
N ILE A 127 -10.41 -1.78 2.72
CA ILE A 127 -9.24 -1.66 1.83
C ILE A 127 -9.03 -3.00 1.15
N THR A 128 -8.98 -3.01 -0.17
CA THR A 128 -8.82 -4.23 -0.99
C THR A 128 -7.63 -4.09 -1.92
N LEU A 129 -6.77 -5.10 -1.97
CA LEU A 129 -5.78 -5.24 -3.02
C LEU A 129 -6.49 -5.65 -4.32
N THR A 130 -6.61 -4.73 -5.27
CA THR A 130 -7.31 -4.98 -6.54
C THR A 130 -6.38 -5.41 -7.66
N LYS A 131 -5.10 -5.05 -7.56
CA LYS A 131 -4.09 -5.43 -8.54
C LYS A 131 -2.72 -5.56 -7.89
N ILE A 132 -2.00 -6.58 -8.32
CA ILE A 132 -0.56 -6.75 -8.08
C ILE A 132 0.11 -7.11 -9.40
N SER A 133 1.22 -6.45 -9.70
CA SER A 133 1.97 -6.66 -10.94
C SER A 133 3.45 -6.31 -10.74
N ALA A 134 4.29 -6.57 -11.73
CA ALA A 134 5.68 -6.15 -11.71
C ALA A 134 6.10 -5.59 -13.06
N HIS A 135 7.05 -4.66 -13.01
CA HIS A 135 7.64 -4.03 -14.18
C HIS A 135 9.13 -3.76 -13.97
N ARG A 136 9.80 -3.33 -15.04
CA ARG A 136 11.18 -2.85 -14.99
C ARG A 136 11.16 -1.35 -14.81
N ASN A 137 11.55 -0.89 -13.63
CA ASN A 137 11.76 0.51 -13.32
C ASN A 137 13.21 0.88 -13.66
N ALA A 138 13.41 1.79 -14.62
CA ALA A 138 14.74 2.19 -15.07
C ALA A 138 15.53 3.00 -14.01
N LEU A 139 14.82 3.62 -13.06
CA LEU A 139 15.43 4.41 -11.98
C LEU A 139 15.96 3.53 -10.84
N ARG A 140 15.57 2.26 -10.78
CA ARG A 140 16.05 1.28 -9.79
C ARG A 140 17.09 0.37 -10.44
N GLY A 141 18.37 0.50 -10.07
CA GLY A 141 19.46 -0.34 -10.59
C GLY A 141 20.62 0.39 -11.26
N THR A 142 20.68 1.73 -11.20
CA THR A 142 21.91 2.49 -11.44
C THR A 142 22.61 2.77 -10.11
N GLY A 143 23.12 1.71 -9.49
CA GLY A 143 24.00 1.76 -8.33
C GLY A 143 25.26 0.98 -8.62
#